data_AF-A0AAP2GRS8-F1
#
_entry.id   AF-A0AAP2GRS8-F1
#
_cell.length_a   1.000
_cell.length_b   1.000
_cell.length_c   1.000
_cell.angle_alpha   90.00
_cell.angle_beta   90.00
_cell.angle_gamma   90.00
#
_symmetry.space_group_name_H-M   'P 1'
#
loop_
_entity.id
_entity.type
_entity.pdbx_description
1 polymer ?
#
loop_
_entity_poly.entity_id
_entity_poly.type
_entity_poly.pdbx_seq_one_letter_code
_entity_poly.pdbx_strand_id
1 'polypeptide(L)' 'MNTTFLNTIPVLPTTDIDRDVRWYQEKMGLQLYFADKMYAVLYRDNPAPPNGPSHLIGKSIPRIIRKKS' A
#
# COMPACT_ATOMS: atom_id res chain seq x y z
N MET A 1 10.04 -3.04 -29.46
CA MET A 1 9.84 -2.49 -28.10
C MET A 1 9.79 -3.65 -27.12
N ASN A 2 10.59 -3.61 -26.06
CA ASN A 2 10.55 -4.60 -24.98
C ASN A 2 9.89 -3.95 -23.75
N THR A 3 8.81 -4.55 -23.27
CA THR A 3 8.11 -4.13 -22.05
C THR A 3 8.48 -5.03 -20.89
N THR A 4 8.82 -4.42 -19.76
CA THR A 4 9.13 -5.15 -18.52
C THR A 4 7.98 -4.95 -17.54
N PHE A 5 7.44 -6.06 -17.03
CA PHE A 5 6.47 -6.03 -15.95
C PHE A 5 7.15 -5.63 -14.63
N LEU A 6 6.68 -4.55 -14.01
CA LEU A 6 7.26 -4.05 -12.74
C LEU A 6 6.59 -4.72 -11.53
N ASN A 7 5.27 -4.57 -11.40
CA ASN A 7 4.49 -5.15 -10.31
C ASN A 7 2.97 -5.06 -10.59
N THR A 8 2.17 -5.66 -9.70
CA THR A 8 0.72 -5.45 -9.62
C THR A 8 0.36 -5.11 -8.19
N ILE A 9 -0.49 -4.09 -8.02
CA ILE A 9 -0.90 -3.56 -6.72
C ILE A 9 -2.42 -3.77 -6.59
N PRO A 10 -2.87 -4.62 -5.65
CA PRO A 10 -4.30 -4.81 -5.44
C PRO A 10 -4.94 -3.56 -4.82
N VAL A 11 -6.10 -3.15 -5.36
CA VAL A 11 -6.96 -2.10 -4.81
C VAL A 11 -8.20 -2.75 -4.21
N LEU A 12 -8.33 -2.65 -2.89
CA LEU A 12 -9.40 -3.26 -2.12
C LEU A 12 -10.45 -2.19 -1.77
N PRO A 13 -11.74 -2.43 -2.05
CA PRO A 13 -12.79 -1.49 -1.69
C PRO A 13 -13.06 -1.53 -0.18
N THR A 14 -13.37 -0.39 0.42
CA THR A 14 -13.79 -0.27 1.82
C THR A 14 -14.98 0.65 1.99
N THR A 15 -15.71 0.48 3.09
CA THR A 15 -16.71 1.44 3.59
C THR A 15 -16.13 2.32 4.70
N ASP A 16 -15.03 1.91 5.32
CA ASP A 16 -14.42 2.53 6.50
C ASP A 16 -12.90 2.31 6.47
N ILE A 17 -12.15 3.35 6.10
CA ILE A 17 -10.70 3.30 5.93
C ILE A 17 -10.01 3.03 7.27
N ASP A 18 -10.42 3.70 8.35
CA ASP A 18 -9.74 3.64 9.64
C ASP A 18 -9.84 2.24 10.24
N ARG A 19 -11.03 1.63 10.15
CA ARG A 19 -11.27 0.24 10.57
C ARG A 19 -10.36 -0.73 9.80
N ASP A 20 -10.33 -0.62 8.48
CA ASP A 20 -9.61 -1.59 7.65
C ASP A 20 -8.09 -1.43 7.77
N VAL A 21 -7.59 -0.20 7.82
CA VAL A 21 -6.17 0.10 8.09
C VAL A 21 -5.74 -0.56 9.40
N ARG A 22 -6.51 -0.36 10.48
CA ARG A 22 -6.21 -0.96 11.78
C ARG A 22 -6.21 -2.49 11.72
N TRP A 23 -7.19 -3.09 11.04
CA TRP A 23 -7.23 -4.54 10.85
C TRP A 23 -5.99 -5.06 10.12
N TYR A 24 -5.53 -4.38 9.06
CA TYR A 24 -4.35 -4.77 8.31
C TYR A 24 -3.05 -4.62 9.10
N GLN A 25 -2.96 -3.58 9.95
CA GLN A 25 -1.84 -3.44 10.89
C GLN A 25 -1.82 -4.60 11.88
N GLU A 26 -2.94 -4.88 12.56
CA GLU A 26 -3.02 -5.88 13.62
C GLU A 26 -2.91 -7.33 13.10
N LYS A 27 -3.53 -7.65 11.96
CA LYS A 27 -3.66 -9.02 11.46
C LYS A 27 -2.63 -9.40 10.42
N MET A 28 -2.07 -8.42 9.71
CA MET A 28 -1.14 -8.68 8.61
C MET A 28 0.22 -8.02 8.77
N GLY A 29 0.42 -7.25 9.85
CA GLY A 29 1.66 -6.52 10.12
C GLY A 29 1.97 -5.46 9.06
N LEU A 30 0.97 -4.99 8.30
CA LEU A 30 1.18 -3.95 7.30
C LEU A 30 1.35 -2.60 7.98
N GLN A 31 2.25 -1.76 7.49
CA GLN A 31 2.50 -0.41 7.95
C GLN A 31 1.77 0.59 7.07
N LEU A 32 1.16 1.60 7.69
CA LEU A 32 0.52 2.70 6.96
C LEU A 32 1.60 3.62 6.38
N TYR A 33 1.55 3.83 5.07
CA TYR A 33 2.45 4.77 4.39
C TYR A 33 1.76 6.10 4.09
N PHE A 34 0.49 6.05 3.66
CA PHE A 34 -0.30 7.22 3.33
C PHE A 34 -1.78 6.94 3.61
N ALA A 35 -2.52 7.93 4.09
CA ALA A 35 -3.98 7.89 4.16
C ALA A 35 -4.59 9.27 3.93
N ASP A 36 -5.73 9.27 3.25
CA ASP A 36 -6.68 10.38 3.21
C ASP A 36 -8.12 9.84 3.34
N LYS A 37 -9.12 10.68 3.06
CA LYS A 37 -10.55 10.31 3.17
C LYS A 37 -11.01 9.30 2.12
N MET A 38 -10.24 9.09 1.05
CA MET A 38 -10.58 8.27 -0.12
C MET A 38 -9.68 7.05 -0.26
N TYR A 39 -8.42 7.12 0.18
CA TYR A 39 -7.41 6.09 0.00
C TYR A 39 -6.55 5.88 1.23
N ALA A 40 -6.12 4.63 1.43
CA ALA A 40 -4.98 4.31 2.28
C ALA A 40 -4.02 3.36 1.57
N VAL A 41 -2.72 3.59 1.72
CA VAL A 41 -1.66 2.77 1.15
C VAL A 41 -0.87 2.13 2.28
N LEU A 42 -0.78 0.80 2.28
CA LEU A 42 -0.03 0.04 3.27
C LEU A 42 1.05 -0.85 2.64
N TYR A 43 2.14 -1.07 3.37
CA TYR A 43 3.28 -1.89 2.95
C TYR A 43 3.67 -2.88 4.05
N ARG A 44 4.20 -4.05 3.68
CA ARG A 44 4.70 -5.01 4.67
C ARG A 44 6.12 -4.68 5.15
N ASP A 45 7.00 -4.31 4.23
CA ASP A 45 8.39 -3.99 4.51
C ASP A 45 8.67 -2.53 4.17
N ASN A 46 9.66 -1.94 4.88
CA ASN A 46 10.00 -0.53 4.85
C ASN A 46 10.01 0.02 3.41
N PRO A 47 9.03 0.86 3.02
CA PRO A 47 9.07 1.49 1.71
C PRO A 47 10.29 2.40 1.67
N ALA A 48 11.01 2.40 0.53
CA ALA A 48 12.08 3.37 0.33
C ALA A 48 11.52 4.78 0.56
N PRO A 49 12.29 5.68 1.19
CA PRO A 49 11.82 7.04 1.43
C PRO A 49 11.46 7.72 0.09
N PRO A 50 10.55 8.71 0.10
CA PRO A 50 10.03 9.34 -1.13
C PRO A 50 11.09 9.93 -2.07
N ASN A 51 12.33 10.14 -1.60
CA ASN A 51 13.48 10.59 -2.38
C ASN A 51 14.69 9.62 -2.31
N GLY A 52 14.50 8.37 -1.92
CA GLY A 52 15.55 7.36 -1.79
C GLY A 52 15.83 6.60 -3.10
N PRO A 53 16.99 5.92 -3.23
CA PRO A 53 17.31 5.16 -4.43
C PRO A 53 16.30 4.04 -4.68
N SER A 54 15.72 4.02 -5.88
CA SER A 54 14.62 3.12 -6.29
C SER A 54 14.96 1.63 -6.20
N HIS A 55 16.24 1.27 -6.08
CA HIS A 55 16.71 -0.11 -5.88
C HIS A 55 16.48 -0.63 -4.45
N LEU A 56 16.22 0.27 -3.48
CA LEU A 56 15.87 -0.10 -2.10
C LEU A 56 14.36 -0.23 -1.88
N ILE A 57 13.54 -0.12 -2.94
CA ILE A 57 12.13 -0.47 -2.88
C ILE A 57 12.10 -1.98 -2.67
N GLY A 58 12.09 -2.37 -1.39
CA GLY A 58 11.88 -3.74 -0.97
C GLY A 58 10.66 -4.28 -1.70
N LYS A 59 10.68 -5.58 -1.96
CA LYS A 59 9.64 -6.36 -2.65
C LYS A 59 8.30 -6.38 -1.89
N SER A 60 7.98 -5.36 -1.09
CA SER A 60 6.73 -5.23 -0.38
C SER A 60 5.66 -4.81 -1.39
N ILE A 61 4.74 -5.73 -1.66
CA ILE A 61 3.57 -5.47 -2.48
C ILE A 61 2.68 -4.50 -1.70
N PRO A 62 2.49 -3.26 -2.16
CA PRO A 62 1.56 -2.35 -1.49
C PRO A 62 0.14 -2.90 -1.57
N ARG A 63 -0.67 -2.58 -0.56
CA ARG A 63 -2.13 -2.68 -0.65
C ARG A 63 -2.73 -1.29 -0.63
N ILE A 64 -3.62 -1.03 -1.58
CA ILE A 64 -4.40 0.19 -1.61
C ILE A 64 -5.80 -0.14 -1.12
N ILE A 65 -6.26 0.57 -0.11
CA ILE A 65 -7.65 0.56 0.35
C ILE A 65 -8.33 1.78 -0.25
N ARG A 66 -9.48 1.61 -0.90
CA ARG A 66 -10.23 2.71 -1.53
C ARG A 66 -11.65 2.76 -0.98
N LYS A 67 -12.09 3.92 -0.51
CA LYS A 67 -13.48 4.12 -0.07
C LYS A 67 -14.44 3.96 -1.26
N LYS A 68 -15.48 3.14 -1.10
CA LYS A 68 -16.61 3.06 -2.04
C LYS A 68 -17.34 4.41 -2.05
N SER A 69 -17.59 4.94 -3.24
CA SER A 69 -18.42 6.12 -3.47
C SER A 69 -19.87 5.87 -3.05
#